data_AF-A0A960ULK2-F1
#
_entry.id   AF-A0A960ULK2-F1
#
_cell.length_a   1.000
_cell.length_b   1.000
_cell.length_c   1.000
_cell.angle_alpha   90.00
_cell.angle_beta   90.00
_cell.angle_gamma   90.00
#
_symmetry.space_group_name_H-M   'P 1'
#
loop_
_entity.id
_entity.type
_entity.pdbx_description
1 polymer ?
#
loop_
_entity_poly.entity_id
_entity_poly.type
_entity_poly.pdbx_seq_one_letter_code
_entity_poly.pdbx_strand_id
1 'polypeptide(L)'
;MQDRPDATDLLEAVADFLKKEVLAAVKDDSMLAYKTLVSWNMLGVVGRELRLGQKNLSADGQELSALLKKPELVGTGDYLSDVEHSREMRTELAGQIRNRSFNGSGPGSPVWVYARESLKRRLEIANPRFSLEE
;
A
#
# COMPACT_ATOMS: atom_id res chain seq x y z
N MET A 1 13.70 -24.76 -8.86
CA MET A 1 14.26 -23.40 -9.08
C MET A 1 13.53 -22.82 -10.28
N GLN A 2 12.74 -21.76 -10.10
CA GLN A 2 12.32 -20.97 -11.26
C GLN A 2 13.48 -20.02 -11.55
N ASP A 3 14.26 -20.31 -12.59
CA ASP A 3 15.41 -19.50 -13.02
C ASP A 3 14.99 -18.20 -13.73
N ARG A 4 13.76 -17.72 -13.47
CA ARG A 4 13.21 -16.51 -14.10
C ARG A 4 13.09 -15.40 -13.06
N PRO A 5 13.49 -14.17 -13.41
CA PRO A 5 13.25 -13.01 -12.56
C PRO A 5 11.75 -12.86 -12.29
N ASP A 6 11.42 -12.49 -11.05
CA ASP A 6 10.04 -12.23 -10.68
C ASP A 6 9.56 -10.85 -11.17
N ALA A 7 8.29 -10.53 -10.96
CA ALA A 7 7.73 -9.24 -11.40
C ALA A 7 8.43 -8.04 -10.75
N THR A 8 8.91 -8.20 -9.51
CA THR A 8 9.63 -7.17 -8.77
C THR A 8 10.99 -6.91 -9.40
N ASP A 9 11.74 -7.99 -9.71
CA ASP A 9 13.03 -7.91 -10.40
C ASP A 9 12.92 -7.18 -11.75
N LEU A 10 11.86 -7.50 -12.51
CA LEU A 10 11.60 -6.87 -13.81
C LEU A 10 11.28 -5.38 -13.67
N LEU A 11 10.45 -5.00 -12.68
CA LEU A 11 10.12 -3.59 -12.43
C LEU A 11 11.35 -2.78 -12.00
N GLU A 12 12.23 -3.37 -11.18
CA GLU A 12 13.47 -2.74 -10.75
C GLU A 12 14.45 -2.54 -11.91
N ALA A 13 14.60 -3.53 -12.80
CA ALA A 13 15.42 -3.39 -14.00
C ALA A 13 14.92 -2.27 -14.92
N VAL A 14 13.60 -2.15 -15.12
CA VAL A 14 13.01 -1.06 -15.93
C VAL A 14 13.19 0.29 -15.24
N ALA A 15 12.99 0.36 -13.93
CA ALA A 15 13.21 1.59 -13.16
C ALA A 15 14.66 2.08 -13.28
N ASP A 16 15.62 1.15 -13.19
CA ASP A 16 17.04 1.45 -13.35
C ASP A 16 17.36 1.97 -14.75
N PHE A 17 16.83 1.34 -15.81
CA PHE A 17 16.97 1.83 -17.18
C PHE A 17 16.41 3.25 -17.34
N LEU A 18 15.21 3.51 -16.83
CA LEU A 18 14.59 4.84 -16.91
C LEU A 18 15.45 5.91 -16.22
N LYS A 19 16.00 5.59 -15.05
CA LYS A 19 16.77 6.55 -14.24
C LYS A 19 18.19 6.76 -14.76
N LYS A 20 18.88 5.69 -15.14
CA LYS A 20 20.32 5.72 -15.50
C LYS A 20 20.52 6.14 -16.95
N GLU A 21 19.66 5.70 -17.86
CA GLU A 21 19.85 5.90 -19.29
C GLU A 21 18.85 6.90 -19.87
N VAL A 22 17.55 6.65 -19.70
CA VAL A 22 16.52 7.48 -20.35
C VAL A 22 16.56 8.91 -19.83
N LEU A 23 16.59 9.10 -18.50
CA LEU A 23 16.63 10.43 -17.90
C LEU A 23 17.85 11.24 -18.34
N ALA A 24 19.01 10.58 -18.49
CA ALA A 24 20.22 11.23 -18.97
C ALA A 24 20.10 11.69 -20.44
N ALA A 25 19.43 10.90 -21.28
CA ALA A 25 19.19 11.21 -22.68
C ALA A 25 18.14 12.31 -22.89
N VAL A 26 17.17 12.46 -21.99
CA VAL A 26 16.05 13.42 -22.12
C VAL A 26 16.18 14.66 -21.23
N LYS A 27 17.32 14.84 -20.55
CA LYS A 27 17.52 15.87 -19.51
C LYS A 27 17.25 17.31 -19.97
N ASP A 28 17.44 17.59 -21.26
CA ASP A 28 17.28 18.93 -21.84
C ASP A 28 15.81 19.21 -22.24
N ASP A 29 14.95 18.20 -22.26
CA ASP A 29 13.49 18.34 -22.38
C ASP A 29 12.85 18.23 -20.98
N SER A 30 12.52 19.38 -20.41
CA SER A 30 11.92 19.46 -19.06
C SER A 30 10.65 18.63 -18.88
N MET A 31 9.79 18.54 -19.89
CA MET A 31 8.54 17.80 -19.82
C MET A 31 8.81 16.29 -19.88
N LEU A 32 9.72 15.86 -20.76
CA LEU A 32 10.07 14.45 -20.89
C LEU A 32 10.88 13.95 -19.69
N ALA A 33 11.82 14.75 -19.19
CA ALA A 33 12.56 14.45 -17.96
C ALA A 33 11.61 14.30 -16.75
N TYR A 34 10.62 15.19 -16.61
CA TYR A 34 9.60 15.07 -15.57
C TYR A 34 8.80 13.77 -15.69
N LYS A 35 8.31 13.44 -16.89
CA LYS A 35 7.56 12.18 -17.12
C LYS A 35 8.41 10.96 -16.78
N THR A 36 9.69 10.95 -17.12
CA THR A 36 10.61 9.85 -16.78
C THR A 36 10.79 9.69 -15.27
N LEU A 37 10.94 10.79 -14.53
CA LEU A 37 11.02 10.77 -13.07
C LEU A 37 9.73 10.24 -12.42
N VAL A 38 8.56 10.67 -12.91
CA VAL A 38 7.27 10.18 -12.43
C VAL A 38 7.14 8.69 -12.70
N SER A 39 7.41 8.22 -13.92
CA SER A 39 7.37 6.80 -14.28
C SER A 39 8.31 5.97 -13.40
N TRP A 40 9.55 6.42 -13.21
CA TRP A 40 10.50 5.77 -12.30
C TRP A 40 9.95 5.65 -10.87
N ASN A 41 9.36 6.73 -10.35
CA ASN A 41 8.79 6.73 -9.01
C ASN A 41 7.59 5.76 -8.89
N MET A 42 6.70 5.75 -9.89
CA MET A 42 5.54 4.87 -9.92
C MET A 42 5.93 3.40 -9.98
N LEU A 43 6.97 3.02 -10.74
CA LEU A 43 7.49 1.65 -10.73
C LEU A 43 7.97 1.25 -9.33
N GLY A 44 8.63 2.16 -8.61
CA GLY A 44 9.02 1.93 -7.22
C GLY A 44 7.82 1.73 -6.28
N VAL A 45 6.72 2.47 -6.48
CA VAL A 45 5.48 2.29 -5.72
C VAL A 45 4.87 0.92 -6.00
N VAL A 46 4.75 0.53 -7.27
CA VAL A 46 4.21 -0.78 -7.67
C VAL A 46 5.07 -1.93 -7.13
N GLY A 47 6.39 -1.81 -7.19
CA GLY A 47 7.29 -2.83 -6.60
C GLY A 47 7.09 -3.01 -5.10
N ARG A 48 6.87 -1.91 -4.35
CA ARG A 48 6.55 -2.00 -2.91
C ARG A 48 5.15 -2.58 -2.67
N GLU A 49 4.17 -2.25 -3.50
CA GLU A 49 2.82 -2.84 -3.43
C GLU A 49 2.87 -4.36 -3.64
N LEU A 50 3.64 -4.86 -4.60
CA LEU A 50 3.78 -6.31 -4.83
C LEU A 50 4.42 -7.02 -3.63
N ARG A 51 5.39 -6.39 -2.97
CA ARG A 51 6.09 -6.97 -1.81
C ARG A 51 5.28 -6.90 -0.51
N LEU A 52 4.55 -5.80 -0.30
CA LEU A 52 3.94 -5.47 0.99
C LEU A 52 2.41 -5.54 0.98
N GLY A 53 1.78 -5.41 -0.18
CA GLY A 53 0.33 -5.26 -0.35
C GLY A 53 -0.46 -6.38 0.32
N GLN A 54 -0.15 -7.64 0.01
CA GLN A 54 -0.85 -8.79 0.61
C GLN A 54 -0.70 -8.84 2.13
N LYS A 55 0.52 -8.62 2.64
CA LYS A 55 0.81 -8.60 4.09
C LYS A 55 0.03 -7.47 4.78
N ASN A 56 0.07 -6.28 4.19
CA ASN A 56 -0.61 -5.09 4.73
C ASN A 56 -2.12 -5.25 4.69
N LEU A 57 -2.66 -5.84 3.62
CA LEU A 57 -4.08 -6.12 3.46
C LEU A 57 -4.58 -7.15 4.49
N SER A 58 -3.81 -8.21 4.72
CA SER A 58 -4.11 -9.22 5.74
C SER A 58 -4.14 -8.60 7.14
N ALA A 59 -3.12 -7.81 7.50
CA ALA A 59 -3.10 -7.10 8.78
C ALA A 59 -4.27 -6.12 8.93
N ASP A 60 -4.60 -5.37 7.87
CA ASP A 60 -5.75 -4.44 7.87
C ASP A 60 -7.07 -5.19 8.08
N GLY A 61 -7.26 -6.34 7.42
CA GLY A 61 -8.45 -7.19 7.59
C GLY A 61 -8.60 -7.73 9.01
N GLN A 62 -7.52 -8.22 9.63
CA GLN A 62 -7.53 -8.70 11.01
C GLN A 62 -7.93 -7.60 12.00
N GLU A 63 -7.32 -6.43 11.89
CA GLU A 63 -7.61 -5.28 12.74
C GLU A 63 -9.06 -4.80 12.56
N LEU A 64 -9.55 -4.74 11.31
CA LEU A 64 -10.93 -4.37 11.00
C LEU A 64 -11.95 -5.39 11.56
N SER A 65 -11.69 -6.68 11.42
CA SER A 65 -12.54 -7.74 11.99
C SER A 65 -12.63 -7.59 13.51
N ALA A 66 -11.51 -7.35 14.19
CA ALA A 66 -11.48 -7.12 15.62
C ALA A 66 -12.28 -5.88 16.04
N LEU A 67 -12.12 -4.76 15.33
CA LEU A 67 -12.86 -3.52 15.61
C LEU A 67 -14.36 -3.68 15.38
N LEU A 68 -14.77 -4.32 14.29
CA LEU A 68 -16.17 -4.54 13.95
C LEU A 68 -16.80 -5.73 14.68
N LYS A 69 -16.02 -6.46 15.49
CA LYS A 69 -16.42 -7.72 16.15
C LYS A 69 -16.99 -8.75 15.17
N LYS A 70 -16.39 -8.82 13.99
CA LYS A 70 -16.72 -9.77 12.94
C LYS A 70 -15.75 -10.95 12.96
N PRO A 71 -16.13 -12.10 12.38
CA PRO A 71 -15.20 -13.18 12.15
C PRO A 71 -13.95 -12.67 11.43
N GLU A 72 -12.80 -13.27 11.75
CA GLU A 72 -11.55 -12.97 11.06
C GLU A 72 -11.73 -13.30 9.58
N LEU A 73 -11.35 -12.35 8.72
CA LEU A 73 -11.33 -12.60 7.29
C LEU A 73 -10.17 -13.55 6.99
N VAL A 74 -10.51 -14.75 6.52
CA VAL A 74 -9.57 -15.58 5.81
C VAL A 74 -9.52 -15.06 4.37
N GLY A 75 -8.34 -14.64 3.92
CA GLY A 75 -8.17 -14.16 2.55
C GLY A 75 -8.72 -15.18 1.54
N THR A 76 -9.42 -14.68 0.52
CA THR A 76 -10.05 -15.49 -0.52
C THR A 76 -9.03 -16.15 -1.46
N GLY A 77 -7.77 -15.72 -1.37
CA GLY A 77 -6.70 -16.09 -2.31
C GLY A 77 -6.71 -15.25 -3.58
N ASP A 78 -7.72 -14.39 -3.76
CA ASP A 78 -7.77 -13.38 -4.80
C ASP A 78 -7.55 -11.98 -4.22
N TYR A 79 -6.47 -11.33 -4.67
CA TYR A 79 -6.07 -10.03 -4.14
C TYR A 79 -7.14 -8.96 -4.33
N LEU A 80 -7.79 -8.92 -5.49
CA LEU A 80 -8.79 -7.90 -5.81
C LEU A 80 -10.03 -8.05 -4.93
N SER A 81 -10.55 -9.27 -4.79
CA SER A 81 -11.65 -9.57 -3.89
C SER A 81 -11.32 -9.23 -2.43
N ASP A 82 -10.10 -9.51 -1.98
CA ASP A 82 -9.67 -9.18 -0.62
C ASP A 82 -9.59 -7.65 -0.39
N VAL A 83 -9.15 -6.89 -1.40
CA VAL A 83 -9.12 -5.42 -1.39
C VAL A 83 -10.53 -4.85 -1.29
N GLU A 84 -11.49 -5.42 -2.02
CA GLU A 84 -12.89 -5.01 -2.01
C GLU A 84 -13.54 -5.25 -0.65
N HIS A 85 -13.41 -6.46 -0.09
CA HIS A 85 -13.93 -6.76 1.26
C HIS A 85 -13.35 -5.80 2.32
N SER A 86 -12.04 -5.57 2.28
CA SER A 86 -11.37 -4.63 3.18
C SER A 86 -11.92 -3.20 3.03
N ARG A 87 -12.25 -2.78 1.81
CA ARG A 87 -12.88 -1.48 1.53
C ARG A 87 -14.29 -1.37 2.09
N GLU A 88 -15.09 -2.42 2.00
CA GLU A 88 -16.43 -2.47 2.58
C GLU A 88 -16.39 -2.32 4.10
N MET A 89 -15.51 -3.08 4.77
CA MET A 89 -15.34 -2.99 6.22
C MET A 89 -14.85 -1.62 6.69
N ARG A 90 -13.92 -0.98 5.95
CA ARG A 90 -13.52 0.41 6.24
C ARG A 90 -14.69 1.38 6.11
N THR A 91 -15.55 1.18 5.11
CA THR A 91 -16.74 2.02 4.88
C THR A 91 -17.73 1.86 6.04
N GLU A 92 -17.95 0.64 6.51
CA GLU A 92 -18.77 0.34 7.67
C GLU A 92 -18.20 0.98 8.95
N LEU A 93 -16.91 0.77 9.24
CA LEU A 93 -16.24 1.36 10.40
C LEU A 93 -16.36 2.89 10.39
N ALA A 94 -16.12 3.52 9.23
CA ALA A 94 -16.30 4.96 9.07
C ALA A 94 -17.74 5.40 9.35
N GLY A 95 -18.73 4.61 8.93
CA GLY A 95 -20.14 4.82 9.27
C GLY A 95 -20.40 4.77 10.77
N GLN A 96 -19.90 3.75 11.46
CA GLN A 96 -20.06 3.60 12.91
C GLN A 96 -19.39 4.74 13.70
N ILE A 97 -18.22 5.20 13.26
CA ILE A 97 -17.51 6.35 13.86
C ILE A 97 -18.34 7.62 13.71
N ARG A 98 -18.85 7.93 12.51
CA ARG A 98 -19.64 9.14 12.25
C ARG A 98 -20.93 9.17 13.06
N ASN A 99 -21.58 8.01 13.21
CA ASN A 99 -22.83 7.88 13.95
C ASN A 99 -22.62 7.80 15.47
N ARG A 100 -21.39 8.00 15.96
CA ARG A 100 -21.01 7.87 17.39
C ARG A 100 -21.40 6.52 18.01
N SER A 101 -21.53 5.48 17.19
CA SER A 101 -21.78 4.11 17.67
C SER A 101 -20.51 3.47 18.25
N PHE A 102 -19.36 4.12 18.09
CA PHE A 102 -18.10 3.75 18.70
C PHE A 102 -17.85 4.59 19.95
N ASN A 103 -17.83 3.95 21.12
CA ASN A 103 -17.34 4.57 22.35
C ASN A 103 -15.81 4.52 22.33
N GLY A 104 -15.16 5.68 22.32
CA GLY A 104 -13.69 5.80 22.32
C GLY A 104 -13.09 5.88 20.93
N SER A 105 -13.28 7.01 20.24
CA SER A 105 -12.60 7.38 18.98
C SER A 105 -11.48 8.42 19.18
N GLY A 106 -11.13 8.72 20.44
CA GLY A 106 -10.07 9.65 20.79
C GLY A 106 -8.66 9.08 20.63
N PRO A 107 -7.62 9.91 20.82
CA PRO A 107 -6.22 9.47 20.81
C PRO A 107 -5.98 8.30 21.75
N GLY A 108 -5.28 7.27 21.27
CA GLY A 108 -4.98 6.05 22.03
C GLY A 108 -6.09 5.00 22.05
N SER A 109 -7.26 5.28 21.48
CA SER A 109 -8.29 4.26 21.27
C SER A 109 -7.89 3.21 20.23
N PRO A 110 -8.51 2.01 20.23
CA PRO A 110 -8.27 1.00 19.21
C PRO A 110 -8.47 1.51 17.77
N VAL A 111 -9.50 2.34 17.55
CA VAL A 111 -9.78 2.96 16.24
C VAL A 111 -8.69 3.95 15.85
N TRP A 112 -8.19 4.74 16.80
CA TRP A 112 -7.07 5.66 16.55
C TRP A 112 -5.78 4.92 16.20
N VAL A 113 -5.47 3.86 16.94
CA VAL A 113 -4.31 3.00 16.68
C VAL A 113 -4.43 2.40 15.28
N TYR A 114 -5.57 1.82 14.93
CA TYR A 114 -5.84 1.31 13.59
C TYR A 114 -5.62 2.37 12.50
N ALA A 115 -6.21 3.55 12.65
CA ALA A 115 -6.08 4.62 11.66
C ALA A 115 -4.61 5.03 11.44
N ARG A 116 -3.82 5.07 12.53
CA ARG A 116 -2.39 5.38 12.47
C ARG A 116 -1.59 4.28 11.79
N GLU A 117 -1.77 3.02 12.18
CA GLU A 117 -1.03 1.90 11.60
C GLU A 117 -1.42 1.66 10.14
N SER A 118 -2.70 1.77 9.79
CA SER A 118 -3.18 1.69 8.41
C SER A 118 -2.60 2.81 7.54
N LEU A 119 -2.52 4.04 8.05
CA LEU A 119 -1.83 5.13 7.35
C LEU A 119 -0.35 4.85 7.15
N LYS A 120 0.34 4.36 8.18
CA LYS A 120 1.76 4.00 8.11
C LYS A 120 2.01 2.95 7.02
N ARG A 121 1.23 1.86 6.99
CA ARG A 121 1.31 0.81 5.95
C ARG A 121 1.10 1.37 4.54
N ARG A 122 0.16 2.30 4.37
CA ARG A 122 -0.07 2.97 3.08
C ARG A 122 1.09 3.87 2.67
N LEU A 123 1.70 4.58 3.62
CA LEU A 123 2.86 5.44 3.38
C LEU A 123 4.11 4.63 3.03
N GLU A 124 4.32 3.47 3.65
CA GLU A 124 5.41 2.54 3.30
C GLU A 124 5.40 2.17 1.82
N ILE A 125 4.22 2.01 1.21
CA ILE A 125 4.08 1.76 -0.23
C ILE A 125 4.25 3.05 -1.04
N ALA A 126 3.53 4.11 -0.69
CA ALA A 126 3.51 5.34 -1.48
C ALA A 126 4.84 6.11 -1.47
N ASN A 127 5.63 5.99 -0.40
CA ASN A 127 6.84 6.76 -0.22
C ASN A 127 7.94 5.96 0.50
N PRO A 128 9.09 5.70 -0.15
CA PRO A 128 10.15 4.87 0.41
C PRO A 128 10.76 5.42 1.70
N ARG A 129 10.61 6.72 2.00
CA ARG A 129 11.11 7.32 3.25
C ARG A 129 10.40 6.79 4.50
N PHE A 130 9.24 6.15 4.34
CA PHE A 130 8.45 5.60 5.43
C PHE A 130 8.62 4.08 5.58
N SER A 131 9.37 3.43 4.68
CA SER A 131 9.83 2.06 4.90
C SER A 131 10.77 2.09 6.11
N LEU A 132 10.31 1.60 7.26
CA LEU A 132 11.18 1.45 8.42
C LEU A 132 12.30 0.47 8.04
N GLU A 133 13.52 0.99 7.91
CA GLU A 133 14.71 0.14 8.09
C GLU A 133 14.68 -0.33 9.55
N GLU A 134 14.62 -1.65 9.76
CA GLU A 134 14.88 -2.28 11.06
C GLU A 134 16.36 -2.17 11.44
#